data_AF-A0A520J8Y5-F1
#
_entry.id   AF-A0A520J8Y5-F1
#
_cell.length_a   1.000
_cell.length_b   1.000
_cell.length_c   1.000
_cell.angle_alpha   90.00
_cell.angle_beta   90.00
_cell.angle_gamma   90.00
#
_symmetry.space_group_name_H-M   'P 1'
#
loop_
_entity.id
_entity.type
_entity.pdbx_description
1 polymer ?
#
loop_
_entity_poly.entity_id
_entity_poly.type
_entity_poly.pdbx_seq_one_letter_code
_entity_poly.pdbx_strand_id
1 'polypeptide(L)'
;MRSGFALAAAIVFLAGTPASAAPVVARAQAGPVGDRVIGALSHRLFPLLDAIGTDPGGVAQLKAKPGVAAMLATRAERRAACADDLGCIAQALVWTPSETSVLATAVPEGTSSADDGSAAQARREIEGINTVLRTYGLGQVPRYPQIDGAGPIDPMEVRTRLQAADWLSRTPRARSVQALDTSMDFALALLDVSDRTDAIGFDPLMAGLNAAPANRARALDWTRWRYSAMIVTGVGPETPDAALSPLGKYHIRLAAERYARGWRARRSGQPSADRSRSRRCGR
;
A
#
# COMPACT_ATOMS: atom_id res chain seq x y z
N MET A 1 36.07 -50.98 -80.52
CA MET A 1 34.97 -50.01 -80.28
C MET A 1 34.23 -50.43 -79.02
N ARG A 2 34.14 -49.53 -78.03
CA ARG A 2 33.20 -49.49 -76.89
C ARG A 2 33.04 -50.78 -76.05
N SER A 3 33.66 -50.85 -74.88
CA SER A 3 33.14 -50.36 -73.58
C SER A 3 32.16 -51.34 -72.93
N GLY A 4 32.57 -51.93 -71.81
CA GLY A 4 31.69 -52.67 -70.89
C GLY A 4 32.48 -53.57 -69.95
N PHE A 5 32.91 -53.06 -68.80
CA PHE A 5 33.32 -53.90 -67.68
C PHE A 5 32.69 -53.38 -66.39
N ALA A 6 32.01 -54.30 -65.71
CA ALA A 6 31.21 -54.11 -64.52
C ALA A 6 32.06 -53.74 -63.30
N LEU A 7 31.58 -52.76 -62.52
CA LEU A 7 32.14 -52.40 -61.22
C LEU A 7 31.58 -53.35 -60.15
N ALA A 8 32.47 -54.04 -59.43
CA ALA A 8 32.14 -54.79 -58.23
C ALA A 8 31.95 -53.84 -57.04
N ALA A 9 30.90 -54.10 -56.26
CA ALA A 9 30.55 -53.35 -55.06
C ALA A 9 31.50 -53.66 -53.89
N ALA A 10 32.02 -52.61 -53.25
CA ALA A 10 32.65 -52.69 -51.94
C ALA A 10 31.81 -51.85 -50.96
N ILE A 11 31.14 -52.53 -50.04
CA ILE A 11 30.36 -51.91 -48.96
C ILE A 11 31.34 -51.57 -47.84
N VAL A 12 31.58 -50.28 -47.62
CA VAL A 12 32.30 -49.76 -46.45
C VAL A 12 31.26 -49.32 -45.41
N PHE A 13 31.24 -50.02 -44.28
CA PHE A 13 30.46 -49.61 -43.10
C PHE A 13 31.22 -48.49 -42.37
N LEU A 14 30.73 -47.25 -42.47
CA LEU A 14 31.10 -46.15 -41.60
C LEU A 14 30.15 -46.14 -40.39
N ALA A 15 30.66 -46.60 -39.25
CA ALA A 15 30.00 -46.42 -37.96
C ALA A 15 30.10 -44.95 -37.52
N GLY A 16 29.11 -44.15 -37.92
CA GLY A 16 28.91 -42.82 -37.38
C GLY A 16 28.28 -42.93 -36.00
N THR A 17 29.00 -42.51 -34.95
CA THR A 17 28.41 -42.28 -33.63
C THR A 17 27.46 -41.09 -33.73
N PRO A 18 26.15 -41.22 -33.43
CA PRO A 18 25.28 -40.07 -33.37
C PRO A 18 25.66 -39.23 -32.16
N ALA A 19 26.11 -38.00 -32.42
CA ALA A 19 26.21 -36.97 -31.39
C ALA A 19 24.79 -36.63 -30.94
N SER A 20 24.37 -37.23 -29.83
CA SER A 20 23.11 -36.90 -29.16
C SER A 20 23.21 -35.48 -28.61
N ALA A 21 22.80 -34.49 -29.40
CA ALA A 21 22.46 -33.17 -28.90
C ALA A 21 21.20 -33.30 -28.04
N ALA A 22 21.38 -33.41 -26.72
CA ALA A 22 20.27 -33.36 -25.79
C ALA A 22 19.54 -32.02 -25.96
N PRO A 23 18.20 -32.00 -26.09
CA PRO A 23 17.46 -30.75 -26.17
C PRO A 23 17.67 -30.00 -24.85
N VAL A 24 18.24 -28.80 -24.94
CA VAL A 24 18.24 -27.85 -23.82
C VAL A 24 16.79 -27.42 -23.65
N VAL A 25 16.05 -28.14 -22.81
CA VAL A 25 14.74 -27.72 -22.35
C VAL A 25 14.99 -26.49 -21.47
N ALA A 26 14.86 -25.31 -22.05
CA ALA A 26 14.78 -24.07 -21.29
C ALA A 26 13.60 -24.21 -20.32
N ARG A 27 13.89 -24.46 -19.04
CA ARG A 27 12.86 -24.45 -18.00
C ARG A 27 12.29 -23.04 -17.98
N ALA A 28 11.05 -22.89 -18.44
CA ALA A 28 10.29 -21.68 -18.22
C ALA A 28 10.18 -21.49 -16.70
N GLN A 29 10.96 -20.57 -16.14
CA GLN A 29 10.82 -20.15 -14.76
C GLN A 29 9.64 -19.19 -14.72
N ALA A 30 8.49 -19.66 -14.22
CA ALA A 30 7.39 -18.76 -13.89
C ALA A 30 7.86 -17.87 -12.73
N GLY A 31 7.95 -16.56 -12.97
CA GLY A 31 8.27 -15.59 -11.94
C GLY A 31 7.14 -15.48 -10.89
N PRO A 32 7.41 -14.87 -9.73
CA PRO A 32 6.38 -14.59 -8.74
C PRO A 32 5.20 -13.83 -9.35
N VAL A 33 3.97 -14.23 -9.00
CA VAL A 33 2.75 -13.55 -9.44
C VAL A 33 2.52 -12.31 -8.56
N GLY A 34 1.94 -11.27 -9.16
CA GLY A 34 1.50 -10.10 -8.39
C GLY A 34 0.15 -10.33 -7.75
N ASP A 35 -0.07 -9.76 -6.58
CA ASP A 35 -1.38 -9.69 -5.92
C ASP A 35 -1.92 -8.27 -6.07
N ARG A 36 -3.12 -8.12 -6.62
CA ARG A 36 -3.72 -6.80 -6.88
C ARG A 36 -4.19 -6.13 -5.59
N VAL A 37 -4.76 -6.88 -4.65
CA VAL A 37 -5.31 -6.33 -3.41
C VAL A 37 -4.16 -5.93 -2.49
N ILE A 38 -3.24 -6.86 -2.22
CA ILE A 38 -2.05 -6.60 -1.41
C ILE A 38 -1.17 -5.51 -2.07
N GLY A 39 -1.04 -5.52 -3.39
CA GLY A 39 -0.31 -4.49 -4.12
C GLY A 39 -0.95 -3.10 -3.99
N ALA A 40 -2.27 -3.00 -4.07
CA ALA A 40 -2.98 -1.74 -3.86
C ALA A 40 -2.86 -1.26 -2.40
N LEU A 41 -3.00 -2.17 -1.42
CA LEU A 41 -2.82 -1.84 0.00
C LEU A 41 -1.40 -1.35 0.28
N SER A 42 -0.38 -2.05 -0.23
CA SER A 42 1.03 -1.67 -0.15
C SER A 42 1.24 -0.25 -0.67
N HIS A 43 0.80 0.01 -1.90
CA HIS A 43 0.92 1.32 -2.53
C HIS A 43 0.23 2.44 -1.74
N ARG A 44 -0.95 2.14 -1.18
CA ARG A 44 -1.78 3.15 -0.51
C ARG A 44 -1.33 3.45 0.92
N LEU A 45 -0.94 2.42 1.67
CA LEU A 45 -0.61 2.51 3.09
C LEU A 45 0.88 2.72 3.33
N PHE A 46 1.73 2.16 2.48
CA PHE A 46 3.18 2.15 2.63
C PHE A 46 3.91 2.59 1.34
N PRO A 47 3.60 3.79 0.78
CA PRO A 47 4.09 4.20 -0.52
C PRO A 47 5.63 4.28 -0.64
N LEU A 48 6.36 4.58 0.44
CA LEU A 48 7.82 4.58 0.42
C LEU A 48 8.36 3.16 0.29
N LEU A 49 7.84 2.25 1.11
CA LEU A 49 8.25 0.85 1.09
C LEU A 49 7.81 0.17 -0.23
N ASP A 50 6.62 0.48 -0.73
CA ASP A 50 6.16 0.04 -2.05
C ASP A 50 7.10 0.49 -3.18
N ALA A 51 7.55 1.75 -3.15
CA ALA A 51 8.53 2.27 -4.11
C ALA A 51 9.87 1.51 -4.04
N ILE A 52 10.36 1.19 -2.83
CA ILE A 52 11.58 0.39 -2.64
C ILE A 52 11.42 -1.04 -3.19
N GLY A 53 10.26 -1.65 -2.99
CA GLY A 53 9.97 -3.02 -3.45
C GLY A 53 9.74 -3.12 -4.96
N THR A 54 9.31 -2.02 -5.59
CA THR A 54 9.08 -1.94 -7.04
C THR A 54 10.35 -1.54 -7.81
N ASP A 55 11.27 -0.81 -7.18
CA ASP A 55 12.55 -0.42 -7.77
C ASP A 55 13.50 -1.63 -7.96
N PRO A 56 13.98 -1.89 -9.20
CA PRO A 56 14.96 -2.94 -9.46
C PRO A 56 16.24 -2.76 -8.63
N GLY A 57 16.39 -3.58 -7.59
CA GLY A 57 17.55 -3.55 -6.70
C GLY A 57 17.42 -2.64 -5.49
N GLY A 58 16.31 -1.90 -5.32
CA GLY A 58 16.09 -1.03 -4.15
C GLY A 58 16.22 -1.78 -2.82
N VAL A 59 15.60 -2.96 -2.72
CA VAL A 59 15.76 -3.87 -1.56
C VAL A 59 17.22 -4.29 -1.37
N ALA A 60 17.93 -4.65 -2.45
CA ALA A 60 19.32 -5.11 -2.37
C ALA A 60 20.26 -3.99 -1.91
N GLN A 61 20.05 -2.76 -2.38
CA GLN A 61 20.81 -1.58 -1.96
C GLN A 61 20.63 -1.29 -0.47
N LEU A 62 19.40 -1.38 0.06
CA LEU A 62 19.16 -1.26 1.50
C LEU A 62 19.85 -2.36 2.29
N LYS A 63 19.73 -3.62 1.85
CA LYS A 63 20.38 -4.76 2.50
C LYS A 63 21.90 -4.69 2.46
N ALA A 64 22.50 -4.01 1.48
CA ALA A 64 23.95 -3.82 1.41
C ALA A 64 24.50 -2.88 2.50
N LYS A 65 23.64 -2.08 3.16
CA LYS A 65 24.08 -1.19 4.24
C LYS A 65 24.37 -2.00 5.51
N PRO A 66 25.59 -1.95 6.09
CA PRO A 66 25.98 -2.84 7.18
C PRO A 66 25.05 -2.80 8.40
N GLY A 67 24.58 -1.61 8.81
CA GLY A 67 23.65 -1.47 9.92
C GLY A 67 22.28 -2.11 9.64
N VAL A 68 21.78 -2.01 8.41
CA VAL A 68 20.53 -2.65 7.99
C VAL A 68 20.71 -4.16 7.91
N ALA A 69 21.81 -4.64 7.33
CA ALA A 69 22.11 -6.07 7.23
C ALA A 69 22.15 -6.74 8.61
N ALA A 70 22.88 -6.15 9.56
CA ALA A 70 22.98 -6.65 10.93
C ALA A 70 21.63 -6.65 11.64
N MET A 71 20.87 -5.56 11.53
CA MET A 71 19.52 -5.46 12.09
C MET A 71 18.57 -6.53 11.53
N LEU A 72 18.56 -6.73 10.21
CA LEU A 72 17.72 -7.74 9.57
C LEU A 72 18.12 -9.17 9.94
N ALA A 73 19.42 -9.44 10.15
CA ALA A 73 19.89 -10.73 10.65
C ALA A 73 19.35 -11.03 12.06
N THR A 74 19.47 -10.08 12.99
CA THR A 74 18.89 -10.22 14.34
C THR A 74 17.38 -10.43 14.29
N ARG A 75 16.67 -9.72 13.41
CA ARG A 75 15.22 -9.88 13.22
C ARG A 75 14.87 -11.26 12.66
N ALA A 76 15.62 -11.76 11.70
CA ALA A 76 15.43 -13.09 11.14
C ALA A 76 15.67 -14.20 12.18
N GLU A 77 16.72 -14.08 13.01
CA GLU A 77 16.99 -14.99 14.12
C GLU A 77 15.84 -14.97 15.15
N ARG A 78 15.36 -13.77 15.52
CA ARG A 78 14.22 -13.61 16.44
C ARG A 78 12.96 -14.28 15.90
N ARG A 79 12.68 -14.17 14.60
CA ARG A 79 11.55 -14.86 13.95
C ARG A 79 11.76 -16.37 13.92
N ALA A 80 12.96 -16.84 13.57
CA ALA A 80 13.26 -18.27 13.49
C ALA A 80 13.13 -18.98 14.85
N ALA A 81 13.46 -18.29 15.94
CA ALA A 81 13.33 -18.81 17.31
C ALA A 81 11.88 -19.16 17.70
N CYS A 82 10.87 -18.63 17.01
CA CYS A 82 9.46 -18.89 17.30
C CYS A 82 8.94 -20.24 16.76
N ALA A 83 9.68 -20.92 15.86
CA ALA A 83 9.19 -22.09 15.14
C ALA A 83 7.79 -21.83 14.54
N ASP A 84 6.79 -22.65 14.88
CA ASP A 84 5.41 -22.53 14.40
C ASP A 84 4.46 -21.80 15.39
N ASP A 85 4.98 -21.20 16.47
CA ASP A 85 4.18 -20.41 17.39
C ASP A 85 3.77 -19.08 16.73
N LEU A 86 2.54 -19.02 16.24
CA LEU A 86 1.97 -17.87 15.53
C LEU A 86 1.95 -16.58 16.37
N GLY A 87 1.73 -16.68 17.68
CA GLY A 87 1.73 -15.52 18.58
C GLY A 87 3.15 -14.97 18.77
N CYS A 88 4.12 -15.87 18.97
CA CYS A 88 5.53 -15.51 18.99
C CYS A 88 5.95 -14.89 17.66
N ILE A 89 5.57 -15.47 16.53
CA ILE A 89 5.84 -14.95 15.18
C ILE A 89 5.35 -13.51 15.04
N ALA A 90 4.07 -13.24 15.37
CA ALA A 90 3.50 -11.90 15.28
C ALA A 90 4.27 -10.90 16.17
N GLN A 91 4.65 -11.31 17.37
CA GLN A 91 5.41 -10.48 18.31
C GLN A 91 6.85 -10.21 17.81
N ALA A 92 7.50 -11.22 17.24
CA ALA A 92 8.86 -11.14 16.71
C ALA A 92 8.98 -10.16 15.53
N LEU A 93 7.90 -10.01 14.76
CA LEU A 93 7.84 -9.12 13.60
C LEU A 93 7.69 -7.65 13.95
N VAL A 94 7.24 -7.31 15.17
CA VAL A 94 7.11 -5.92 15.63
C VAL A 94 8.48 -5.24 15.61
N TRP A 95 8.53 -4.05 15.01
CA TRP A 95 9.72 -3.22 14.91
C TRP A 95 9.95 -2.44 16.20
N THR A 96 11.18 -2.47 16.69
CA THR A 96 11.61 -1.65 17.83
C THR A 96 12.00 -0.24 17.39
N PRO A 97 11.99 0.76 18.29
CA PRO A 97 12.41 2.12 17.94
C PRO A 97 13.84 2.22 17.35
N SER A 98 14.76 1.38 17.81
CA SER A 98 16.13 1.33 17.28
C SER A 98 16.16 0.75 15.86
N GLU A 99 15.44 -0.35 15.60
CA GLU A 99 15.29 -0.94 14.27
C GLU A 99 14.67 0.06 13.28
N THR A 100 13.59 0.74 13.69
CA THR A 100 12.96 1.80 12.91
C THR A 100 13.94 2.92 12.57
N SER A 101 14.77 3.34 13.52
CA SER A 101 15.76 4.38 13.30
C SER A 101 16.84 3.95 12.29
N VAL A 102 17.33 2.71 12.41
CA VAL A 102 18.31 2.13 11.48
C VAL A 102 17.76 2.10 10.06
N LEU A 103 16.52 1.63 9.85
CA LEU A 103 15.95 1.63 8.50
C LEU A 103 15.68 3.05 7.99
N ALA A 104 15.10 3.93 8.82
CA ALA A 104 14.74 5.28 8.43
C ALA A 104 15.94 6.12 7.98
N THR A 105 17.09 5.96 8.65
CA THR A 105 18.35 6.63 8.27
C THR A 105 19.02 5.99 7.05
N ALA A 106 18.68 4.74 6.76
CA ALA A 106 19.19 4.00 5.62
C ALA A 106 18.40 4.23 4.33
N VAL A 107 17.21 4.84 4.36
CA VAL A 107 16.46 5.16 3.15
C VAL A 107 17.27 6.15 2.28
N PRO A 108 17.47 5.89 0.98
CA PRO A 108 18.20 6.80 0.11
C PRO A 108 17.59 8.20 0.07
N GLU A 109 18.45 9.22 0.07
CA GLU A 109 18.04 10.59 -0.23
C GLU A 109 17.48 10.66 -1.66
N GLY A 110 16.43 11.47 -1.86
CA GLY A 110 15.75 11.58 -3.15
C GLY A 110 14.75 10.46 -3.47
N THR A 111 14.58 9.47 -2.58
CA THR A 111 13.42 8.57 -2.65
C THR A 111 12.16 9.41 -2.54
N SER A 112 11.21 9.24 -3.48
CA SER A 112 9.94 9.96 -3.47
C SER A 112 9.27 9.81 -2.11
N SER A 113 9.04 10.94 -1.44
CA SER A 113 8.47 10.97 -0.10
C SER A 113 7.52 12.13 0.09
N ALA A 114 6.81 12.13 1.20
CA ALA A 114 6.10 13.28 1.72
C ALA A 114 7.06 14.45 2.00
N ASP A 115 6.47 15.65 2.15
CA ASP A 115 7.20 16.93 2.29
C ASP A 115 8.12 16.99 3.52
N ASP A 116 7.94 16.11 4.49
CA ASP A 116 8.78 16.00 5.70
C ASP A 116 9.93 14.98 5.58
N GLY A 117 10.13 14.44 4.37
CA GLY A 117 11.30 13.65 4.00
C GLY A 117 11.15 12.13 4.20
N SER A 118 11.98 11.39 3.48
CA SER A 118 11.93 9.92 3.40
C SER A 118 12.15 9.23 4.76
N ALA A 119 13.01 9.77 5.62
CA ALA A 119 13.24 9.22 6.96
C ALA A 119 12.01 9.38 7.87
N ALA A 120 11.32 10.53 7.82
CA ALA A 120 10.10 10.74 8.60
C ALA A 120 8.97 9.83 8.10
N GLN A 121 8.85 9.67 6.78
CA GLN A 121 7.90 8.76 6.17
C GLN A 121 8.18 7.30 6.52
N ALA A 122 9.43 6.84 6.47
CA ALA A 122 9.80 5.49 6.85
C ALA A 122 9.36 5.16 8.28
N ARG A 123 9.57 6.08 9.23
CA ARG A 123 9.11 5.91 10.62
C ARG A 123 7.59 5.76 10.72
N ARG A 124 6.82 6.55 9.97
CA ARG A 124 5.35 6.46 9.96
C ARG A 124 4.87 5.14 9.37
N GLU A 125 5.46 4.71 8.26
CA GLU A 125 5.06 3.46 7.60
C GLU A 125 5.39 2.24 8.47
N ILE A 126 6.56 2.23 9.12
CA ILE A 126 6.91 1.18 10.09
C ILE A 126 5.98 1.20 11.30
N GLU A 127 5.58 2.37 11.81
CA GLU A 127 4.59 2.43 12.89
C GLU A 127 3.20 1.99 12.44
N GLY A 128 2.83 2.23 11.18
CA GLY A 128 1.63 1.66 10.55
C GLY A 128 1.68 0.14 10.53
N ILE A 129 2.80 -0.45 10.09
CA ILE A 129 3.03 -1.91 10.15
C ILE A 129 2.88 -2.42 11.58
N ASN A 130 3.55 -1.79 12.55
CA ASN A 130 3.43 -2.15 13.95
C ASN A 130 2.00 -2.08 14.48
N THR A 131 1.24 -1.07 14.08
CA THR A 131 -0.18 -0.93 14.44
C THR A 131 -0.98 -2.12 13.94
N VAL A 132 -0.79 -2.52 12.68
CA VAL A 132 -1.46 -3.69 12.11
C VAL A 132 -1.06 -4.98 12.83
N LEU A 133 0.25 -5.21 13.04
CA LEU A 133 0.77 -6.39 13.75
C LEU A 133 0.19 -6.49 15.16
N ARG A 134 0.13 -5.38 15.89
CA ARG A 134 -0.40 -5.34 17.26
C ARG A 134 -1.90 -5.61 17.27
N THR A 135 -2.66 -4.96 16.40
CA THR A 135 -4.13 -5.08 16.40
C THR A 135 -4.59 -6.43 15.87
N TYR A 136 -4.11 -6.85 14.70
CA TYR A 136 -4.60 -8.04 14.02
C TYR A 136 -3.78 -9.29 14.32
N GLY A 137 -2.50 -9.15 14.64
CA GLY A 137 -1.63 -10.28 14.99
C GLY A 137 -1.61 -10.61 16.50
N LEU A 138 -1.64 -9.59 17.36
CA LEU A 138 -1.53 -9.74 18.82
C LEU A 138 -2.84 -9.45 19.57
N GLY A 139 -3.91 -9.10 18.86
CA GLY A 139 -5.22 -8.84 19.44
C GLY A 139 -5.28 -7.58 20.32
N GLN A 140 -4.36 -6.62 20.14
CA GLN A 140 -4.43 -5.35 20.86
C GLN A 140 -5.65 -4.53 20.40
N VAL A 141 -6.42 -4.06 21.38
CA VAL A 141 -7.61 -3.25 21.13
C VAL A 141 -7.20 -1.88 20.56
N PRO A 142 -7.58 -1.53 19.32
CA PRO A 142 -7.21 -0.25 18.73
C PRO A 142 -8.06 0.88 19.32
N ARG A 143 -7.72 2.12 18.99
CA ARG A 143 -8.40 3.30 19.53
C ARG A 143 -9.90 3.33 19.19
N TYR A 144 -10.27 2.86 18.00
CA TYR A 144 -11.66 2.75 17.56
C TYR A 144 -11.98 1.30 17.19
N PRO A 145 -12.30 0.42 18.15
CA PRO A 145 -12.45 -1.02 17.91
C PRO A 145 -13.48 -1.40 16.85
N GLN A 146 -14.54 -0.60 16.71
CA GLN A 146 -15.61 -0.83 15.73
C GLN A 146 -15.18 -0.51 14.29
N ILE A 147 -14.14 0.31 14.11
CA ILE A 147 -13.66 0.79 12.81
C ILE A 147 -12.33 0.11 12.47
N ASP A 148 -11.38 0.18 13.40
CA ASP A 148 -9.98 -0.23 13.19
C ASP A 148 -9.71 -1.66 13.65
N GLY A 149 -10.67 -2.33 14.29
CA GLY A 149 -10.51 -3.67 14.84
C GLY A 149 -11.01 -4.77 13.89
N ALA A 150 -10.65 -6.02 14.20
CA ALA A 150 -11.12 -7.20 13.47
C ALA A 150 -12.63 -7.49 13.66
N GLY A 151 -13.29 -6.80 14.60
CA GLY A 151 -14.67 -7.07 15.00
C GLY A 151 -14.80 -8.28 15.94
N PRO A 152 -16.02 -8.67 16.29
CA PRO A 152 -16.27 -9.85 17.11
C PRO A 152 -16.06 -11.11 16.26
N ILE A 153 -14.88 -11.73 16.37
CA ILE A 153 -14.54 -12.99 15.69
C ILE A 153 -14.25 -14.09 16.70
N ASP A 154 -14.59 -15.33 16.37
CA ASP A 154 -14.36 -16.45 17.27
C ASP A 154 -12.85 -16.81 17.34
N PRO A 155 -12.39 -17.45 18.43
CA PRO A 155 -10.96 -17.77 18.59
C PRO A 155 -10.37 -18.70 17.52
N MET A 156 -11.18 -19.56 16.89
CA MET A 156 -10.72 -20.44 15.80
C MET A 156 -10.50 -19.64 14.52
N GLU A 157 -11.41 -18.73 14.21
CA GLU A 157 -11.27 -17.79 13.11
C GLU A 157 -10.03 -16.91 13.28
N VAL A 158 -9.77 -16.39 14.49
CA VAL A 158 -8.52 -15.64 14.80
C VAL A 158 -7.29 -16.47 14.45
N ARG A 159 -7.24 -17.73 14.87
CA ARG A 159 -6.10 -18.62 14.60
C ARG A 159 -5.95 -18.89 13.10
N THR A 160 -7.06 -19.13 12.42
CA THR A 160 -7.10 -19.42 10.97
C THR A 160 -6.57 -18.22 10.18
N ARG A 161 -7.02 -17.01 10.51
CA ARG A 161 -6.52 -15.76 9.90
C ARG A 161 -5.04 -15.56 10.14
N LEU A 162 -4.57 -15.78 11.37
CA LEU A 162 -3.15 -15.62 11.70
C LEU A 162 -2.27 -16.63 10.95
N GLN A 163 -2.74 -17.88 10.82
CA GLN A 163 -2.07 -18.93 10.06
C GLN A 163 -2.05 -18.61 8.56
N ALA A 164 -3.17 -18.13 8.00
CA ALA A 164 -3.26 -17.72 6.60
C ALA A 164 -2.31 -16.53 6.33
N ALA A 165 -2.27 -15.54 7.21
CA ALA A 165 -1.36 -14.40 7.10
C ALA A 165 0.11 -14.84 7.13
N ASP A 166 0.47 -15.79 8.01
CA ASP A 166 1.80 -16.38 8.05
C ASP A 166 2.19 -17.06 6.72
N TRP A 167 1.30 -17.87 6.16
CA TRP A 167 1.53 -18.56 4.88
C TRP A 167 1.62 -17.60 3.69
N LEU A 168 0.71 -16.63 3.62
CA LEU A 168 0.73 -15.60 2.58
C LEU A 168 2.01 -14.77 2.65
N SER A 169 2.44 -14.37 3.85
CA SER A 169 3.66 -13.58 4.06
C SER A 169 4.96 -14.27 3.65
N ARG A 170 4.94 -15.60 3.46
CA ARG A 170 6.08 -16.40 3.00
C ARG A 170 5.99 -16.80 1.53
N THR A 171 4.84 -16.56 0.90
CA THR A 171 4.64 -16.84 -0.52
C THR A 171 5.28 -15.73 -1.35
N PRO A 172 6.23 -16.02 -2.26
CA PRO A 172 6.92 -14.98 -3.02
C PRO A 172 5.94 -14.12 -3.82
N ARG A 173 6.03 -12.80 -3.64
CA ARG A 173 5.23 -11.82 -4.39
C ARG A 173 6.12 -10.90 -5.21
N ALA A 174 5.77 -10.70 -6.48
CA ALA A 174 6.48 -9.73 -7.31
C ALA A 174 6.27 -8.30 -6.79
N ARG A 175 7.31 -7.45 -6.96
CA ARG A 175 7.27 -6.02 -6.60
C ARG A 175 6.89 -5.82 -5.13
N SER A 176 7.61 -6.52 -4.24
CA SER A 176 7.38 -6.54 -2.80
C SER A 176 8.67 -6.27 -2.05
N VAL A 177 8.53 -5.61 -0.90
CA VAL A 177 9.57 -5.47 0.13
C VAL A 177 9.68 -6.70 1.04
N GLN A 178 8.93 -7.77 0.79
CA GLN A 178 9.04 -9.06 1.48
C GLN A 178 10.48 -9.56 1.60
N ALA A 179 11.29 -9.36 0.55
CA ALA A 179 12.68 -9.76 0.52
C ALA A 179 13.58 -8.93 1.46
N LEU A 180 13.12 -7.76 1.92
CA LEU A 180 13.77 -6.97 2.96
C LEU A 180 13.46 -7.57 4.34
N ASP A 181 12.16 -7.64 4.69
CA ASP A 181 11.65 -8.20 5.95
C ASP A 181 10.22 -8.72 5.76
N THR A 182 9.92 -9.90 6.30
CA THR A 182 8.59 -10.53 6.16
C THR A 182 7.46 -9.80 6.89
N SER A 183 7.76 -8.89 7.82
CA SER A 183 6.74 -8.18 8.61
C SER A 183 5.76 -7.38 7.75
N MET A 184 6.23 -6.88 6.61
CA MET A 184 5.45 -6.00 5.74
C MET A 184 4.34 -6.77 5.02
N ASP A 185 4.70 -7.86 4.36
CA ASP A 185 3.71 -8.73 3.71
C ASP A 185 2.87 -9.51 4.73
N PHE A 186 3.38 -9.77 5.95
CA PHE A 186 2.57 -10.29 7.05
C PHE A 186 1.49 -9.29 7.50
N ALA A 187 1.85 -8.01 7.67
CA ALA A 187 0.88 -6.97 8.01
C ALA A 187 -0.17 -6.77 6.91
N LEU A 188 0.25 -6.74 5.64
CA LEU A 188 -0.69 -6.64 4.51
C LEU A 188 -1.61 -7.87 4.43
N ALA A 189 -1.06 -9.08 4.64
CA ALA A 189 -1.86 -10.30 4.67
C ALA A 189 -2.85 -10.32 5.84
N LEU A 190 -2.47 -9.82 7.02
CA LEU A 190 -3.38 -9.67 8.17
C LEU A 190 -4.58 -8.78 7.84
N LEU A 191 -4.37 -7.68 7.10
CA LEU A 191 -5.46 -6.82 6.64
C LEU A 191 -6.37 -7.53 5.64
N ASP A 192 -5.77 -8.23 4.66
CA ASP A 192 -6.51 -8.95 3.63
C ASP A 192 -7.38 -10.07 4.21
N VAL A 193 -6.81 -10.98 5.01
CA VAL A 193 -7.55 -12.09 5.65
C VAL A 193 -8.54 -11.62 6.72
N SER A 194 -8.49 -10.35 7.12
CA SER A 194 -9.44 -9.73 8.04
C SER A 194 -10.51 -8.91 7.31
N ASP A 195 -10.53 -8.93 5.97
CA ASP A 195 -11.41 -8.12 5.13
C ASP A 195 -11.31 -6.61 5.44
N ARG A 196 -10.10 -6.12 5.72
CA ARG A 196 -9.81 -4.71 6.04
C ARG A 196 -9.12 -4.02 4.88
N THR A 197 -9.86 -3.95 3.77
CA THR A 197 -9.42 -3.35 2.51
C THR A 197 -9.96 -1.94 2.29
N ASP A 198 -10.56 -1.32 3.31
CA ASP A 198 -11.24 -0.03 3.24
C ASP A 198 -10.36 1.10 2.67
N ALA A 199 -9.05 1.04 2.97
CA ALA A 199 -8.08 2.03 2.51
C ALA A 199 -8.00 2.17 0.99
N ILE A 200 -8.30 1.09 0.25
CA ILE A 200 -8.23 1.01 -1.21
C ILE A 200 -9.61 0.97 -1.87
N GLY A 201 -10.70 0.96 -1.10
CA GLY A 201 -12.06 0.79 -1.62
C GLY A 201 -12.52 1.88 -2.59
N PHE A 202 -11.90 3.07 -2.52
CA PHE A 202 -12.20 4.21 -3.39
C PHE A 202 -11.06 4.57 -4.35
N ASP A 203 -10.03 3.73 -4.45
CA ASP A 203 -8.91 4.00 -5.34
C ASP A 203 -9.23 3.65 -6.81
N PRO A 204 -8.67 4.39 -7.78
CA PRO A 204 -7.86 5.59 -7.60
C PRO A 204 -8.70 6.85 -7.35
N LEU A 205 -8.39 7.59 -6.28
CA LEU A 205 -9.16 8.75 -5.80
C LEU A 205 -9.43 9.85 -6.84
N MET A 206 -8.54 10.03 -7.82
CA MET A 206 -8.63 11.09 -8.84
C MET A 206 -9.28 10.62 -10.15
N ALA A 207 -9.77 9.39 -10.20
CA ALA A 207 -10.50 8.83 -11.33
C ALA A 207 -11.97 8.52 -10.95
N GLY A 208 -12.64 7.70 -11.77
CA GLY A 208 -14.01 7.25 -11.51
C GLY A 208 -14.97 8.43 -11.29
N LEU A 209 -15.69 8.38 -10.16
CA LEU A 209 -16.65 9.43 -9.76
C LEU A 209 -16.00 10.82 -9.59
N ASN A 210 -14.69 10.86 -9.30
CA ASN A 210 -13.94 12.10 -9.11
C ASN A 210 -13.20 12.58 -10.37
N ALA A 211 -13.28 11.86 -11.50
CA ALA A 211 -12.49 12.20 -12.69
C ALA A 211 -12.80 13.61 -13.25
N ALA A 212 -14.09 13.96 -13.37
CA ALA A 212 -14.52 15.26 -13.86
C ALA A 212 -14.06 16.42 -12.96
N PRO A 213 -14.32 16.42 -11.64
CA PRO A 213 -13.80 17.48 -10.76
C PRO A 213 -12.27 17.51 -10.70
N ALA A 214 -11.57 16.36 -10.72
CA ALA A 214 -10.12 16.32 -10.74
C ALA A 214 -9.52 16.96 -12.02
N ASN A 215 -10.11 16.69 -13.18
CA ASN A 215 -9.72 17.32 -14.44
C ASN A 215 -9.97 18.83 -14.42
N ARG A 216 -11.12 19.27 -13.90
CA ARG A 216 -11.45 20.69 -13.77
C ARG A 216 -10.48 21.42 -12.84
N ALA A 217 -10.14 20.80 -11.71
CA ALA A 217 -9.23 21.33 -10.70
C ALA A 217 -7.83 21.63 -11.26
N ARG A 218 -7.31 20.77 -12.14
CA ARG A 218 -6.00 20.96 -12.78
C ARG A 218 -5.94 22.17 -13.71
N ALA A 219 -7.06 22.55 -14.33
CA ALA A 219 -7.14 23.67 -15.26
C ALA A 219 -7.57 25.00 -14.60
N LEU A 220 -7.76 25.04 -13.28
CA LEU A 220 -8.15 26.25 -12.56
C LEU A 220 -6.93 27.09 -12.20
N ASP A 221 -6.99 28.39 -12.52
CA ASP A 221 -6.12 29.39 -11.92
C ASP A 221 -6.56 29.66 -10.48
N TRP A 222 -5.96 28.93 -9.54
CA TRP A 222 -6.27 28.99 -8.11
C TRP A 222 -6.00 30.38 -7.50
N THR A 223 -5.13 31.18 -8.11
CA THR A 223 -4.78 32.52 -7.61
C THR A 223 -5.96 33.50 -7.65
N ARG A 224 -6.96 33.22 -8.49
CA ARG A 224 -8.19 34.01 -8.58
C ARG A 224 -9.14 33.82 -7.40
N TRP A 225 -8.92 32.79 -6.59
CA TRP A 225 -9.83 32.39 -5.52
C TRP A 225 -9.18 32.59 -4.15
N ARG A 226 -9.55 33.67 -3.45
CA ARG A 226 -9.10 33.93 -2.07
C ARG A 226 -9.37 32.76 -1.12
N TYR A 227 -10.44 32.02 -1.37
CA TYR A 227 -10.78 30.76 -0.70
C TYR A 227 -11.05 29.72 -1.77
N SER A 228 -10.13 28.76 -1.93
CA SER A 228 -10.14 27.74 -2.99
C SER A 228 -10.93 26.49 -2.61
N ALA A 229 -11.18 26.26 -1.33
CA ALA A 229 -11.87 25.08 -0.83
C ALA A 229 -12.89 25.43 0.26
N MET A 230 -14.00 24.71 0.25
CA MET A 230 -14.92 24.61 1.37
C MET A 230 -14.80 23.20 1.93
N ILE A 231 -14.35 23.09 3.17
CA ILE A 231 -14.22 21.79 3.85
C ILE A 231 -15.48 21.59 4.69
N VAL A 232 -16.26 20.57 4.34
CA VAL A 232 -17.42 20.12 5.10
C VAL A 232 -17.04 18.80 5.74
N THR A 233 -16.93 18.78 7.07
CA THR A 233 -16.64 17.54 7.78
C THR A 233 -17.84 16.60 7.69
N GLY A 234 -17.57 15.34 7.32
CA GLY A 234 -18.59 14.32 7.23
C GLY A 234 -19.11 13.90 8.60
N VAL A 235 -20.36 13.46 8.64
CA VAL A 235 -20.92 12.67 9.74
C VAL A 235 -21.38 11.37 9.13
N GLY A 236 -20.67 10.27 9.44
CA GLY A 236 -20.99 8.94 8.92
C GLY A 236 -22.38 8.48 9.38
N PRO A 237 -23.00 7.54 8.66
CA PRO A 237 -24.18 6.86 9.17
C PRO A 237 -23.84 5.92 10.32
N GLU A 238 -24.80 5.71 11.24
CA GLU A 238 -24.69 4.66 12.27
C GLU A 238 -24.98 3.26 11.70
N THR A 239 -25.55 3.19 10.49
CA THR A 239 -25.88 1.93 9.80
C THR A 239 -25.06 1.80 8.51
N PRO A 240 -24.49 0.62 8.22
CA PRO A 240 -23.64 0.42 7.04
C PRO A 240 -24.31 0.77 5.70
N ASP A 241 -25.61 0.48 5.57
CA ASP A 241 -26.32 0.64 4.29
C ASP A 241 -26.85 2.05 4.04
N ALA A 242 -26.72 2.96 5.00
CA ALA A 242 -27.22 4.33 4.85
C ALA A 242 -26.21 5.20 4.09
N ALA A 243 -26.46 5.43 2.80
CA ALA A 243 -25.59 6.25 1.95
C ALA A 243 -25.30 7.67 2.49
N LEU A 244 -26.22 8.28 3.26
CA LEU A 244 -26.01 9.58 3.90
C LEU A 244 -26.77 9.69 5.22
N SER A 245 -26.05 9.99 6.30
CA SER A 245 -26.63 10.14 7.64
C SER A 245 -27.58 11.35 7.74
N PRO A 246 -28.55 11.34 8.68
CA PRO A 246 -29.43 12.50 8.91
C PRO A 246 -28.66 13.80 9.20
N LEU A 247 -27.60 13.72 10.00
CA LEU A 247 -26.73 14.86 10.30
C LEU A 247 -25.87 15.26 9.09
N GLY A 248 -25.44 14.30 8.27
CA GLY A 248 -24.78 14.55 7.00
C GLY A 248 -25.65 15.36 6.04
N LYS A 249 -26.95 15.02 5.91
CA LYS A 249 -27.92 15.80 5.12
C LYS A 249 -28.00 17.25 5.61
N TYR A 250 -28.06 17.45 6.93
CA TYR A 250 -28.09 18.79 7.53
C TYR A 250 -26.79 19.57 7.25
N HIS A 251 -25.61 18.96 7.44
CA HIS A 251 -24.32 19.58 7.19
C HIS A 251 -24.13 20.01 5.73
N ILE A 252 -24.48 19.13 4.78
CA ILE A 252 -24.37 19.44 3.36
C ILE A 252 -25.33 20.57 2.97
N ARG A 253 -26.57 20.54 3.46
CA ARG A 253 -27.54 21.63 3.22
C ARG A 253 -27.02 22.96 3.77
N LEU A 254 -26.53 22.97 5.01
CA LEU A 254 -25.97 24.16 5.63
C LEU A 254 -24.76 24.70 4.86
N ALA A 255 -23.88 23.83 4.39
CA ALA A 255 -22.73 24.20 3.57
C ALA A 255 -23.14 24.78 2.22
N ALA A 256 -24.07 24.14 1.51
CA ALA A 256 -24.59 24.60 0.23
C ALA A 256 -25.27 25.98 0.36
N GLU A 257 -26.08 26.18 1.41
CA GLU A 257 -26.69 27.47 1.69
C GLU A 257 -25.67 28.57 2.00
N ARG A 258 -24.62 28.25 2.79
CA ARG A 258 -23.52 29.19 3.05
C ARG A 258 -22.80 29.54 1.75
N TYR A 259 -22.47 28.54 0.94
CA TYR A 259 -21.85 28.74 -0.36
C TYR A 259 -22.68 29.69 -1.25
N ALA A 260 -23.98 29.42 -1.39
CA ALA A 260 -24.91 30.23 -2.18
C ALA A 260 -25.02 31.69 -1.68
N ARG A 261 -24.95 31.91 -0.37
CA ARG A 261 -24.93 33.26 0.24
C ARG A 261 -23.57 33.97 0.13
N GLY A 262 -22.61 33.37 -0.58
CA GLY A 262 -21.26 33.92 -0.72
C GLY A 262 -20.53 34.00 0.60
N TRP A 263 -20.77 33.06 1.52
CA TRP A 263 -20.04 32.96 2.79
C TRP A 263 -18.56 32.73 2.51
N ARG A 264 -17.85 33.84 2.37
CA ARG A 264 -16.45 34.02 2.72
C ARG A 264 -16.42 33.92 4.23
N ALA A 265 -15.49 33.18 4.81
CA ALA A 265 -15.30 33.18 6.26
C ALA A 265 -15.08 34.64 6.72
N ARG A 266 -16.16 35.32 7.14
CA ARG A 266 -16.07 36.63 7.76
C ARG A 266 -15.44 36.34 9.12
N ARG A 267 -14.32 37.02 9.42
CA ARG A 267 -13.77 37.05 10.77
C ARG A 267 -14.94 37.32 11.73
N SER A 268 -15.21 36.40 12.64
CA SER A 268 -16.00 36.65 13.83
C SER A 268 -15.36 37.83 14.57
N GLY A 269 -15.89 39.04 14.39
CA GLY A 269 -15.37 40.25 15.03
C GLY A 269 -15.48 41.58 14.29
N GLN A 270 -16.14 41.68 13.13
CA GLN A 270 -16.36 43.00 12.49
C GLN A 270 -17.85 43.38 12.46
N PRO A 271 -18.25 44.50 13.11
CA PRO A 271 -19.63 44.96 13.07
C PRO A 271 -20.03 45.31 11.64
N SER A 272 -21.28 45.01 11.27
CA SER A 272 -21.86 45.40 10.00
C SER A 272 -21.82 46.93 9.85
N ALA A 273 -21.01 47.42 8.92
CA ALA A 273 -21.16 48.76 8.38
C ALA A 273 -22.37 48.77 7.43
N ASP A 274 -23.57 48.67 8.00
CA ASP A 274 -24.80 49.10 7.34
C ASP A 274 -25.42 50.24 8.14
N ARG A 275 -24.80 51.41 7.98
CA ARG A 275 -25.42 52.71 8.27
C ARG A 275 -25.05 53.63 7.12
N SER A 276 -25.86 53.65 6.06
CA SER A 276 -26.08 54.85 5.23
C SER A 276 -26.89 54.57 3.96
N ARG A 277 -28.12 54.03 4.08
CA ARG A 277 -29.15 54.21 3.03
C ARG A 277 -30.53 54.44 3.64
N SER A 278 -30.62 55.51 4.42
CA SER A 278 -31.89 56.13 4.80
C SER A 278 -31.67 57.62 4.95
N ARG A 279 -31.60 58.32 3.81
CA ARG A 279 -31.88 59.76 3.66
C ARG A 279 -31.87 60.08 2.16
N ARG A 280 -32.95 60.72 1.72
CA ARG A 280 -33.28 61.23 0.37
C ARG A 280 -34.05 60.26 -0.53
N CYS A 281 -35.38 60.32 -0.40
CA CYS A 281 -36.26 60.80 -1.47
C CYS A 281 -37.45 61.48 -0.78
N GLY A 282 -37.54 62.80 -0.92
CA GLY A 282 -38.73 63.56 -0.61
C GLY A 282 -39.54 63.78 -1.87
N ARG A 283 -40.85 63.61 -1.76
CA ARG A 283 -41.91 64.56 -2.12
C ARG A 283 -43.19 64.10 -1.45
#